data_AF-A0A8S2EWC0-F1
#
_entry.id   AF-A0A8S2EWC0-F1
#
_cell.length_a   1.000
_cell.length_b   1.000
_cell.length_c   1.000
_cell.angle_alpha   90.00
_cell.angle_beta   90.00
_cell.angle_gamma   90.00
#
_symmetry.space_group_name_H-M   'P 1'
#
loop_
_entity.id
_entity.type
_entity.pdbx_description
1 polymer ?
#
loop_
_entity_poly.entity_id
_entity_poly.type
_entity_poly.pdbx_seq_one_letter_code
_entity_poly.pdbx_strand_id
1 'polypeptide(L)'
;MAASVNRTNPKECATCKELKEKGRGVMICAGCSQMFCNKHYPQHRQLIDKQFDQLIEQHALFQQDLNQTQHKTVSQLIQEIDEWQQEMFDEIMRAVTACKQKLTQTLSKQDEVKRKFTLITNDLRVKQSTRDYDESDVDEWKQQLAELEQQLKKVQTQKLNLHRSINFTKLIDIQVIENTESISPSLHSPKQPLFIGGTLLNDKQHQIKLNEFCGREKERWTLIYKGTRDGFAAKDFHRQCDGKGPTMTVIQSDGSGYLFGAHTTIPWSSQNGPKNDSEAFLFTLTNPHRLPITKFTIDNKSKEHAVLHLTNHGPIFGSVRHLQRHPSISTFPWPQSLSIVSYFHL
;
A
#
# COMPACT_ATOMS: atom_id res chain seq x y z
N MET A 1 25.51 6.37 87.53
CA MET A 1 25.64 7.83 87.76
C MET A 1 25.32 8.53 86.46
N ALA A 2 24.21 9.27 86.44
CA ALA A 2 23.81 10.12 85.33
C ALA A 2 24.70 11.37 85.31
N ALA A 3 25.27 11.70 84.15
CA ALA A 3 25.90 12.98 83.90
C ALA A 3 25.36 13.53 82.58
N SER A 4 24.28 14.29 82.72
CA SER A 4 23.69 15.13 81.69
C SER A 4 24.72 16.17 81.25
N VAL A 5 25.37 15.98 80.09
CA VAL A 5 26.16 17.03 79.44
C VAL A 5 25.31 17.64 78.33
N ASN A 6 24.49 18.59 78.76
CA ASN A 6 23.76 19.52 77.91
C ASN A 6 24.78 20.45 77.23
N ARG A 7 25.28 20.09 76.05
CA ARG A 7 26.08 20.99 75.20
C ARG A 7 25.15 21.67 74.21
N THR A 8 24.69 22.86 74.58
CA THR A 8 24.06 23.82 73.67
C THR A 8 25.07 24.18 72.57
N ASN A 9 24.85 23.68 71.36
CA ASN A 9 25.63 24.05 70.17
C ASN A 9 25.52 25.57 69.94
N PRO A 10 26.63 26.30 69.68
CA PRO A 10 26.59 27.74 69.42
C PRO A 10 25.69 28.04 68.22
N LYS A 11 24.70 28.93 68.41
CA LYS A 11 23.74 29.32 67.37
C LYS A 11 24.33 30.42 66.49
N GLU A 12 25.24 30.03 65.60
CA GLU A 12 25.92 30.95 64.68
C GLU A 12 25.25 31.02 63.31
N CYS A 13 25.23 32.21 62.72
CA CYS A 13 24.76 32.41 61.35
C CYS A 13 25.78 31.87 60.34
N ALA A 14 25.37 31.03 59.40
CA ALA A 14 26.26 30.42 58.40
C ALA A 14 26.95 31.44 57.48
N THR A 15 26.37 32.64 57.31
CA THR A 15 26.94 33.69 56.44
C THR A 15 27.88 34.63 57.18
N CYS A 16 27.51 35.11 58.39
CA CYS A 16 28.28 36.13 59.12
C CYS A 16 28.98 35.61 60.37
N LYS A 17 28.78 34.34 60.75
CA LYS A 17 29.38 33.65 61.90
C LYS A 17 29.19 34.33 63.27
N GLU A 18 28.23 35.24 63.39
CA GLU A 18 27.90 35.88 64.66
C GLU A 18 27.06 34.94 65.55
N LEU A 19 27.43 34.83 66.84
CA LEU A 19 26.69 34.15 67.89
C LEU A 19 25.41 34.93 68.25
N LYS A 20 24.23 34.32 68.09
CA LYS A 20 22.95 34.91 68.52
C LYS A 20 22.51 34.25 69.82
N GLU A 21 22.79 34.88 70.96
CA GLU A 21 22.30 34.42 72.27
C GLU A 21 20.77 34.57 72.37
N LYS A 22 20.11 33.46 72.74
CA LYS A 22 18.70 33.38 73.16
C LYS A 22 17.68 34.00 72.19
N GLY A 23 17.38 33.25 71.12
CA GLY A 23 16.00 33.01 70.71
C GLY A 23 15.22 34.16 70.04
N ARG A 24 15.86 35.24 69.59
CA ARG A 24 15.18 36.23 68.73
C ARG A 24 15.86 36.32 67.37
N GLY A 25 15.16 35.83 66.34
CA GLY A 25 15.47 36.13 64.94
C GLY A 25 16.51 35.25 64.25
N VAL A 26 16.44 33.93 64.47
CA VAL A 26 17.28 32.94 63.77
C VAL A 26 16.35 31.97 63.02
N MET A 27 16.59 31.82 61.72
CA MET A 27 15.80 30.99 60.80
C MET A 27 16.68 29.84 60.31
N ILE A 28 16.14 28.63 60.26
CA ILE A 28 16.86 27.43 59.79
C ILE A 28 16.31 27.05 58.42
N CYS A 29 17.18 26.86 57.43
CA CYS A 29 16.78 26.33 56.14
C CYS A 29 16.72 24.81 56.21
N ALA A 30 15.55 24.21 55.96
CA ALA A 30 15.39 22.75 56.00
C ALA A 30 16.17 22.03 54.89
N GLY A 31 16.45 22.70 53.77
CA GLY A 31 17.15 22.10 52.62
C GLY A 31 18.66 21.93 52.86
N CYS A 32 19.34 22.98 53.33
CA CYS A 32 20.80 22.93 53.59
C CYS A 32 21.14 22.72 55.07
N SER A 33 20.13 22.64 55.95
CA SER A 33 20.29 22.50 57.41
C SER A 33 21.14 23.58 58.08
N GLN A 34 21.33 24.73 57.42
CA GLN A 34 22.10 25.85 57.95
C GLN A 34 21.22 26.88 58.66
N MET A 35 21.80 27.53 59.67
CA MET A 35 21.16 28.56 60.48
C MET A 35 21.54 29.95 59.96
N PHE A 36 20.57 30.84 59.78
CA PHE A 36 20.79 32.21 59.31
C PHE A 36 20.11 33.21 60.24
N CYS A 37 20.71 34.39 60.43
CA CYS A 37 20.04 35.47 61.14
C CYS A 37 18.97 36.13 60.26
N ASN A 38 18.05 36.87 60.86
CA ASN A 38 16.96 37.58 60.17
C ASN A 38 17.39 38.46 58.98
N LYS A 39 18.63 38.95 58.94
CA LYS A 39 19.15 39.73 57.80
C LYS A 39 19.66 38.85 56.66
N HIS A 40 20.25 37.69 56.95
CA HIS A 40 20.88 36.83 55.94
C HIS A 40 19.97 35.70 55.44
N TYR A 41 18.91 35.35 56.17
CA TYR A 41 17.94 34.36 55.70
C TYR A 41 17.18 34.82 54.44
N PRO A 42 16.71 36.08 54.32
CA PRO A 42 16.11 36.57 53.07
C PRO A 42 17.10 36.56 51.89
N GLN A 43 18.38 36.81 52.14
CA GLN A 43 19.43 36.78 51.11
C GLN A 43 19.72 35.35 50.64
N HIS A 44 19.73 34.38 51.57
CA HIS A 44 19.81 32.96 51.23
C HIS A 44 18.59 32.51 50.42
N ARG A 45 17.39 32.99 50.78
CA ARG A 45 16.17 32.70 50.02
C ARG A 45 16.21 33.30 48.61
N GLN A 46 16.65 34.55 48.47
CA GLN A 46 16.87 35.19 47.16
C GLN A 46 17.87 34.43 46.28
N LEU A 47 18.90 33.80 46.86
CA LEU A 47 19.84 32.97 46.11
C LEU A 47 19.15 31.72 45.54
N ILE A 48 18.28 31.09 46.33
CA ILE A 48 17.50 29.92 45.87
C ILE A 48 16.49 30.35 44.81
N ASP A 49 15.80 31.48 44.99
CA ASP A 49 14.86 32.00 43.99
C ASP A 49 15.59 32.28 42.67
N LYS A 50 16.80 32.87 42.69
CA LYS A 50 17.64 33.03 41.49
C LYS A 50 18.05 31.70 40.85
N GLN A 51 18.40 30.69 41.63
CA GLN A 51 18.73 29.36 41.10
C GLN A 51 17.50 28.68 40.48
N PHE A 52 16.33 28.90 41.06
CA PHE A 52 15.07 28.38 40.54
C PHE A 52 14.66 29.07 39.25
N ASP A 53 14.81 30.39 39.16
CA ASP A 53 14.59 31.15 37.93
C ASP A 53 15.52 30.68 36.80
N GLN A 54 16.81 30.44 37.10
CA GLN A 54 17.76 29.86 36.15
C GLN A 54 17.35 28.45 35.68
N LEU A 55 16.81 27.63 36.59
CA LEU A 55 16.32 26.29 36.24
C LEU A 55 15.08 26.37 35.33
N ILE A 56 14.17 27.30 35.59
CA ILE A 56 13.00 27.56 34.75
C ILE A 56 13.44 28.00 33.35
N GLU A 57 14.42 28.91 33.27
CA GLU A 57 14.97 29.37 32.00
C GLU A 57 15.64 28.24 31.21
N GLN A 58 16.47 27.42 31.87
CA GLN A 58 17.08 26.23 31.25
C GLN A 58 16.03 25.22 30.76
N HIS A 59 14.97 25.00 31.54
CA HIS A 59 13.87 24.12 31.15
C HIS A 59 13.12 24.67 29.92
N ALA A 60 12.84 25.97 29.89
CA ALA A 60 12.16 26.61 28.77
C ALA A 60 12.99 26.54 27.49
N LEU A 61 14.31 26.78 27.57
CA LEU A 61 15.24 26.64 26.45
C LEU A 61 15.30 25.18 25.95
N PHE A 62 15.41 24.21 26.86
CA PHE A 62 15.45 22.79 26.50
C PHE A 62 14.15 22.31 25.84
N GLN A 63 13.00 22.79 26.33
CA GLN A 63 11.70 22.49 25.72
C GLN A 63 11.58 23.09 24.31
N GLN A 64 12.15 24.28 24.09
CA GLN A 64 12.22 24.89 22.76
C GLN A 64 13.13 24.07 21.83
N ASP A 65 14.30 23.63 22.31
CA ASP A 65 15.24 22.81 21.54
C ASP A 65 14.64 21.45 21.14
N LEU A 66 13.94 20.77 22.07
CA LEU A 66 13.24 19.51 21.81
C LEU A 66 12.19 19.66 20.70
N ASN A 67 11.39 20.73 20.77
CA ASN A 67 10.35 20.99 19.78
C ASN A 67 10.93 21.37 18.40
N GLN A 68 12.07 22.06 18.36
CA GLN A 68 12.73 22.44 17.11
C GLN A 68 13.47 21.27 16.43
N THR A 69 14.15 20.42 17.20
CA THR A 69 14.95 19.31 16.63
C THR A 69 14.08 18.17 16.13
N GLN A 70 13.00 17.80 16.82
CA GLN A 70 12.20 16.64 16.45
C GLN A 70 11.34 16.88 15.19
N HIS A 71 10.90 18.12 14.96
CA HIS A 71 10.09 18.47 13.80
C HIS A 71 10.91 18.77 12.54
N LYS A 72 12.11 19.35 12.67
CA LYS A 72 12.89 19.79 11.50
C LYS A 72 13.48 18.60 10.72
N THR A 73 14.08 17.63 11.40
CA THR A 73 14.74 16.49 10.73
C THR A 73 13.73 15.51 10.12
N VAL A 74 12.63 15.24 10.82
CA VAL A 74 11.57 14.35 10.28
C VAL A 74 10.80 15.02 9.15
N SER A 75 10.49 16.32 9.26
CA SER A 75 9.83 17.05 8.17
C SER A 75 10.70 17.17 6.93
N GLN A 76 12.02 17.34 7.08
CA GLN A 76 12.96 17.36 5.96
C GLN A 76 13.02 16.00 5.26
N LEU A 77 13.11 14.91 6.01
CA LEU A 77 13.10 13.56 5.44
C LEU A 77 11.77 13.23 4.75
N ILE A 78 10.63 13.66 5.29
CA ILE A 78 9.33 13.51 4.63
C ILE A 78 9.31 14.29 3.31
N GLN A 79 9.81 15.53 3.30
CA GLN A 79 9.87 16.34 2.10
C GLN A 79 10.78 15.72 1.03
N GLU A 80 11.95 15.20 1.40
CA GLU A 80 12.86 14.50 0.47
C GLU A 80 12.22 13.23 -0.11
N ILE A 81 11.43 12.49 0.69
CA ILE A 81 10.68 11.33 0.22
C ILE A 81 9.59 11.75 -0.76
N ASP A 82 8.85 12.83 -0.46
CA ASP A 82 7.78 13.33 -1.32
C ASP A 82 8.32 13.88 -2.65
N GLU A 83 9.46 14.58 -2.62
CA GLU A 83 10.16 15.06 -3.81
C GLU A 83 10.64 13.89 -4.67
N TRP A 84 11.29 12.89 -4.06
CA TRP A 84 11.72 11.68 -4.77
C TRP A 84 10.54 10.89 -5.38
N GLN A 85 9.41 10.81 -4.66
CA GLN A 85 8.19 10.18 -5.17
C GLN A 85 7.65 10.91 -6.41
N GLN A 86 7.65 12.25 -6.41
CA GLN A 86 7.19 13.04 -7.55
C GLN A 86 8.12 12.87 -8.76
N GLU A 87 9.43 12.94 -8.56
CA GLU A 87 10.40 12.72 -9.64
C GLU A 87 10.23 11.35 -10.29
N MET A 88 10.01 10.32 -9.47
CA MET A 88 9.79 8.96 -9.96
C MET A 88 8.48 8.81 -10.71
N PHE A 89 7.41 9.45 -10.22
CA PHE A 89 6.14 9.48 -10.93
C PHE A 89 6.27 10.18 -12.29
N ASP A 90 6.97 11.32 -12.34
CA ASP A 90 7.17 12.08 -13.57
C ASP A 90 8.03 11.33 -14.60
N GLU A 91 9.05 10.60 -14.15
CA GLU A 91 9.85 9.77 -15.05
C GLU A 91 9.04 8.58 -15.62
N ILE A 92 8.27 7.89 -14.77
CA ILE A 92 7.37 6.82 -15.20
C ILE A 92 6.34 7.37 -16.19
N MET A 93 5.73 8.51 -15.88
CA MET A 93 4.72 9.12 -16.73
C MET A 93 5.30 9.58 -18.08
N ARG A 94 6.53 10.10 -18.11
CA ARG A 94 7.25 10.40 -19.37
C ARG A 94 7.46 9.14 -20.20
N ALA A 95 7.95 8.06 -19.59
CA ALA A 95 8.19 6.79 -20.30
C ALA A 95 6.88 6.19 -20.84
N VAL A 96 5.81 6.18 -20.03
CA VAL A 96 4.47 5.73 -20.45
C VAL A 96 3.93 6.58 -21.59
N THR A 97 4.10 7.91 -21.52
CA THR A 97 3.64 8.83 -22.56
C THR A 97 4.39 8.59 -23.87
N ALA A 98 5.72 8.43 -23.82
CA ALA A 98 6.52 8.10 -24.99
C ALA A 98 6.09 6.75 -25.62
N CYS A 99 5.76 5.75 -24.79
CA CYS A 99 5.25 4.47 -25.29
C CYS A 99 3.89 4.61 -25.96
N LYS A 100 2.94 5.33 -25.33
CA LYS A 100 1.63 5.62 -25.91
C LYS A 100 1.75 6.38 -27.24
N GLN A 101 2.69 7.32 -27.32
CA GLN A 101 2.95 8.07 -28.54
C GLN A 101 3.47 7.16 -29.67
N LYS A 102 4.40 6.25 -29.38
CA LYS A 102 4.87 5.25 -30.35
C LYS A 102 3.71 4.38 -30.86
N LEU A 103 2.84 3.88 -29.98
CA LEU A 103 1.67 3.10 -30.41
C LEU A 103 0.71 3.92 -31.30
N THR A 104 0.46 5.17 -30.91
CA THR A 104 -0.43 6.07 -31.67
C THR A 104 0.14 6.37 -33.05
N GLN A 105 1.46 6.53 -33.18
CA GLN A 105 2.13 6.69 -34.47
C GLN A 105 2.04 5.44 -35.36
N THR A 106 2.09 4.23 -34.79
CA THR A 106 1.88 3.00 -35.58
C THR A 106 0.44 2.91 -36.08
N LEU A 107 -0.54 3.24 -35.24
CA LEU A 107 -1.95 3.29 -35.64
C LEU A 107 -2.18 4.35 -36.74
N SER A 108 -1.59 5.53 -36.62
CA SER A 108 -1.74 6.59 -37.63
C SER A 108 -1.14 6.19 -38.98
N LYS A 109 -0.02 5.44 -39.00
CA LYS A 109 0.56 4.89 -40.24
C LYS A 109 -0.38 3.88 -40.90
N GLN A 110 -1.05 3.05 -40.11
CA GLN A 110 -2.06 2.11 -40.63
C GLN A 110 -3.26 2.85 -41.24
N ASP A 111 -3.71 3.93 -40.62
CA ASP A 111 -4.80 4.75 -41.15
C ASP A 111 -4.39 5.53 -42.41
N GLU A 112 -3.13 5.96 -42.52
CA GLU A 112 -2.59 6.61 -43.72
C GLU A 112 -2.58 5.67 -44.93
N VAL A 113 -2.15 4.41 -44.74
CA VAL A 113 -2.19 3.38 -45.79
C VAL A 113 -3.62 3.13 -46.26
N LYS A 114 -4.60 3.05 -45.34
CA LYS A 114 -6.02 2.90 -45.68
C LYS A 114 -6.57 4.09 -46.48
N ARG A 115 -6.17 5.32 -46.10
CA ARG A 115 -6.58 6.54 -46.83
C ARG A 115 -6.03 6.55 -48.25
N LYS A 116 -4.73 6.27 -48.44
CA LYS A 116 -4.10 6.21 -49.78
C LYS A 116 -4.75 5.14 -50.66
N PHE A 117 -5.02 3.96 -50.09
CA PHE A 117 -5.74 2.91 -50.80
C PHE A 117 -7.14 3.34 -51.26
N THR A 118 -7.86 4.08 -50.41
CA THR A 118 -9.20 4.61 -50.74
C THR A 118 -9.13 5.65 -51.87
N LEU A 119 -8.10 6.51 -51.88
CA LEU A 119 -7.88 7.49 -52.95
C LEU A 119 -7.64 6.81 -54.29
N ILE A 120 -6.74 5.82 -54.35
CA ILE A 120 -6.47 5.04 -55.56
C ILE A 120 -7.74 4.31 -56.04
N THR A 121 -8.50 3.73 -55.12
CA THR A 121 -9.76 3.03 -55.45
C THR A 121 -10.78 3.96 -56.11
N ASN A 122 -10.91 5.19 -55.59
CA ASN A 122 -11.82 6.18 -56.15
C ASN A 122 -11.34 6.69 -57.50
N ASP A 123 -10.04 6.95 -57.66
CA ASP A 123 -9.43 7.42 -58.89
C ASP A 123 -9.58 6.39 -60.02
N LEU A 124 -9.24 5.13 -59.74
CA LEU A 124 -9.47 3.99 -60.65
C LEU A 124 -10.93 3.90 -61.10
N ARG A 125 -11.88 4.06 -60.17
CA ARG A 125 -13.31 4.02 -60.48
C ARG A 125 -13.74 5.17 -61.40
N VAL A 126 -13.23 6.38 -61.17
CA VAL A 126 -13.50 7.55 -62.02
C VAL A 126 -12.94 7.31 -63.42
N LYS A 127 -11.67 6.96 -63.53
CA LYS A 127 -10.97 6.71 -64.80
C LYS A 127 -11.57 5.53 -65.58
N GLN A 128 -12.03 4.49 -64.89
CA GLN A 128 -12.77 3.38 -65.51
C GLN A 128 -14.12 3.83 -66.08
N SER A 129 -14.81 4.75 -65.40
CA SER A 129 -16.10 5.29 -65.88
C SER A 129 -15.96 6.24 -67.06
N THR A 130 -14.87 7.01 -67.10
CA THR A 130 -14.58 7.96 -68.19
C THR A 130 -13.84 7.31 -69.37
N ARG A 131 -13.28 6.10 -69.19
CA ARG A 131 -12.40 5.41 -70.15
C ARG A 131 -11.19 6.25 -70.59
N ASP A 132 -10.76 7.16 -69.73
CA ASP A 132 -9.71 8.14 -70.01
C ASP A 132 -8.43 7.78 -69.26
N TYR A 133 -7.82 6.65 -69.63
CA TYR A 133 -6.57 6.18 -69.05
C TYR A 133 -5.64 5.64 -70.15
N ASP A 134 -4.34 5.79 -69.93
CA ASP A 134 -3.30 5.28 -70.81
C ASP A 134 -2.30 4.35 -70.09
N GLU A 135 -1.27 3.91 -70.80
CA GLU A 135 -0.24 3.00 -70.28
C GLU A 135 0.55 3.63 -69.12
N SER A 136 0.72 4.95 -69.11
CA SER A 136 1.42 5.68 -68.04
C SER A 136 0.59 5.71 -66.75
N ASP A 137 -0.71 5.99 -66.86
CA ASP A 137 -1.64 5.97 -65.72
C ASP A 137 -1.67 4.58 -65.06
N VAL A 138 -1.71 3.52 -65.89
CA VAL A 138 -1.74 2.13 -65.41
C VAL A 138 -0.44 1.75 -64.70
N ASP A 139 0.72 2.16 -65.23
CA ASP A 139 2.00 1.88 -64.59
C ASP A 139 2.20 2.69 -63.31
N GLU A 140 1.67 3.92 -63.25
CA GLU A 140 1.67 4.71 -62.02
C GLU A 140 0.84 4.04 -60.92
N TRP A 141 -0.39 3.59 -61.20
CA TRP A 141 -1.19 2.88 -60.19
C TRP A 141 -0.58 1.55 -59.77
N LYS A 142 0.07 0.80 -60.67
CA LYS A 142 0.82 -0.41 -60.30
C LYS A 142 1.94 -0.07 -59.32
N GLN A 143 2.69 1.00 -59.56
CA GLN A 143 3.78 1.41 -58.69
C GLN A 143 3.26 1.86 -57.32
N GLN A 144 2.19 2.65 -57.29
CA GLN A 144 1.56 3.10 -56.04
C GLN A 144 0.98 1.92 -55.23
N LEU A 145 0.35 0.93 -55.88
CA LEU A 145 -0.14 -0.29 -55.23
C LEU A 145 1.00 -1.13 -54.66
N ALA A 146 2.09 -1.32 -55.42
CA ALA A 146 3.26 -2.06 -54.96
C ALA A 146 3.92 -1.38 -53.73
N GLU A 147 3.98 -0.05 -53.72
CA GLU A 147 4.49 0.71 -52.57
C GLU A 147 3.58 0.55 -51.34
N LEU A 148 2.26 0.65 -51.51
CA LEU A 148 1.31 0.45 -50.42
C LEU A 148 1.36 -0.97 -49.85
N GLU A 149 1.53 -1.99 -50.70
CA GLU A 149 1.73 -3.37 -50.25
C GLU A 149 3.00 -3.52 -49.40
N GLN A 150 4.09 -2.85 -49.78
CA GLN A 150 5.33 -2.84 -49.00
C GLN A 150 5.14 -2.15 -47.64
N GLN A 151 4.45 -1.01 -47.62
CA GLN A 151 4.12 -0.28 -46.39
C GLN A 151 3.21 -1.12 -45.48
N LEU A 152 2.23 -1.84 -46.04
CA LEU A 152 1.35 -2.73 -45.29
C LEU A 152 2.10 -3.92 -44.67
N LYS A 153 2.97 -4.59 -45.44
CA LYS A 153 3.81 -5.68 -44.93
C LYS A 153 4.68 -5.23 -43.76
N LYS A 154 5.26 -4.03 -43.84
CA LYS A 154 6.09 -3.45 -42.77
C LYS A 154 5.31 -3.16 -41.48
N VAL A 155 4.04 -2.74 -41.59
CA VAL A 155 3.18 -2.51 -40.41
C VAL A 155 2.71 -3.84 -39.81
N GLN A 156 2.40 -4.84 -40.65
CA GLN A 156 1.92 -6.15 -40.20
C GLN A 156 3.00 -7.02 -39.52
N THR A 157 4.27 -6.85 -39.87
CA THR A 157 5.38 -7.61 -39.25
C THR A 157 5.80 -7.08 -37.87
N GLN A 158 5.33 -5.89 -37.47
CA GLN A 158 5.58 -5.34 -36.14
C GLN A 158 4.73 -6.04 -35.07
N LYS A 159 5.27 -7.07 -34.42
CA LYS A 159 4.68 -7.62 -33.19
C LYS A 159 4.99 -6.71 -32.00
N LEU A 160 3.98 -6.02 -31.49
CA LEU A 160 4.08 -5.20 -30.28
C LEU A 160 3.89 -6.08 -29.05
N ASN A 161 4.96 -6.30 -28.28
CA ASN A 161 4.88 -6.99 -26.99
C ASN A 161 5.10 -5.98 -25.86
N LEU A 162 4.08 -5.83 -25.00
CA LEU A 162 4.21 -5.03 -23.78
C LEU A 162 4.89 -5.88 -22.70
N HIS A 163 6.19 -5.70 -22.50
CA HIS A 163 6.91 -6.31 -21.39
C HIS A 163 6.80 -5.42 -20.14
N ARG A 164 6.11 -5.91 -19.10
CA ARG A 164 6.01 -5.23 -17.80
C ARG A 164 7.09 -5.82 -16.88
N SER A 165 8.25 -5.17 -16.82
CA SER A 165 9.31 -5.52 -15.85
C SER A 165 9.55 -4.33 -14.94
N ILE A 166 9.47 -4.55 -13.63
CA ILE A 166 9.84 -3.56 -12.63
C ILE A 166 11.30 -3.83 -12.27
N ASN A 167 12.23 -3.27 -13.04
CA ASN A 167 13.64 -3.23 -12.68
C ASN A 167 14.03 -1.77 -12.47
N PHE A 168 14.32 -1.41 -11.22
CA PHE A 168 14.67 -0.06 -10.76
C PHE A 168 15.86 0.61 -11.48
N THR A 169 16.46 -0.04 -12.50
CA THR A 169 17.60 0.51 -13.24
C THR A 169 17.33 0.77 -14.73
N LYS A 170 16.24 0.27 -15.34
CA LYS A 170 15.89 0.52 -16.76
C LYS A 170 14.41 0.24 -17.01
N LEU A 171 13.52 1.22 -16.80
CA LEU A 171 12.11 0.89 -16.54
C LEU A 171 11.15 0.87 -17.75
N ILE A 172 11.57 1.17 -18.99
CA ILE A 172 10.88 0.63 -20.18
C ILE A 172 11.88 0.46 -21.33
N ASP A 173 12.31 -0.78 -21.59
CA ASP A 173 13.00 -1.13 -22.85
C ASP A 173 11.98 -1.76 -23.81
N ILE A 174 11.65 -1.06 -24.89
CA ILE A 174 10.87 -1.63 -26.01
C ILE A 174 11.89 -2.14 -27.02
N GLN A 175 12.15 -3.44 -27.00
CA GLN A 175 12.89 -4.08 -28.09
C GLN A 175 11.94 -4.30 -29.27
N VAL A 176 12.18 -3.55 -30.36
CA VAL A 176 11.56 -3.81 -31.66
C VAL A 176 12.33 -4.99 -32.27
N ILE A 177 11.74 -6.18 -32.26
CA ILE A 177 12.35 -7.36 -32.87
C ILE A 177 11.98 -7.37 -34.36
N GLU A 178 12.96 -7.11 -35.21
CA GLU A 178 12.86 -7.37 -36.64
C GLU A 178 13.14 -8.86 -36.85
N ASN A 179 12.10 -9.65 -37.15
CA ASN A 179 12.24 -11.09 -37.34
C ASN A 179 13.02 -11.38 -38.64
N THR A 180 14.21 -11.94 -38.51
CA THR A 180 14.78 -12.85 -39.51
C THR A 180 14.80 -14.27 -38.93
N GLU A 181 14.03 -15.15 -39.56
CA GLU A 181 14.15 -16.64 -39.62
C GLU A 181 14.32 -17.40 -38.29
N SER A 182 13.49 -18.39 -37.93
CA SER A 182 13.16 -19.59 -38.68
C SER A 182 12.20 -20.44 -37.83
N ILE A 183 11.41 -21.27 -38.51
CA ILE A 183 10.44 -22.20 -37.92
C ILE A 183 11.18 -23.31 -37.16
N SER A 184 10.80 -23.56 -35.92
CA SER A 184 10.65 -24.95 -35.42
C SER A 184 9.58 -25.01 -34.32
N PRO A 185 8.72 -26.04 -34.32
CA PRO A 185 7.58 -26.12 -33.43
C PRO A 185 8.04 -26.73 -32.09
N SER A 186 7.90 -25.98 -31.00
CA SER A 186 7.81 -26.58 -29.66
C SER A 186 6.45 -26.24 -29.05
N LEU A 187 5.57 -27.25 -29.14
CA LEU A 187 4.43 -27.45 -28.25
C LEU A 187 4.92 -27.29 -26.80
N HIS A 188 4.29 -26.44 -25.97
CA HIS A 188 4.07 -26.61 -24.52
C HIS A 188 3.25 -25.42 -23.93
N SER A 189 1.92 -25.55 -24.06
CA SER A 189 0.82 -25.05 -23.21
C SER A 189 0.61 -23.54 -22.92
N PRO A 190 -0.65 -23.05 -22.90
CA PRO A 190 -1.00 -21.74 -22.37
C PRO A 190 -0.71 -21.69 -20.86
N LYS A 191 -0.01 -20.64 -20.39
CA LYS A 191 0.19 -20.36 -18.95
C LYS A 191 -1.18 -20.26 -18.27
N GLN A 192 -1.62 -21.33 -17.61
CA GLN A 192 -2.93 -21.42 -16.97
C GLN A 192 -3.07 -20.42 -15.79
N PRO A 193 -4.29 -19.96 -15.48
CA PRO A 193 -4.53 -19.04 -14.35
C PRO A 193 -4.20 -19.70 -13.01
N LEU A 194 -3.67 -18.91 -12.07
CA LEU A 194 -3.35 -19.32 -10.71
C LEU A 194 -4.62 -19.50 -9.86
N PHE A 195 -5.66 -18.70 -10.14
CA PHE A 195 -6.98 -18.81 -9.52
C PHE A 195 -8.00 -19.29 -10.55
N ILE A 196 -8.54 -20.49 -10.36
CA ILE A 196 -9.35 -21.21 -11.35
C ILE A 196 -10.83 -21.18 -10.95
N GLY A 197 -11.71 -20.97 -11.94
CA GLY A 197 -13.16 -21.15 -11.82
C GLY A 197 -13.95 -19.94 -11.31
N GLY A 198 -13.29 -18.88 -10.84
CA GLY A 198 -13.94 -17.64 -10.41
C GLY A 198 -13.78 -16.48 -11.37
N THR A 199 -14.62 -15.45 -11.21
CA THR A 199 -14.75 -14.31 -12.13
C THR A 199 -14.17 -13.00 -11.59
N LEU A 200 -13.78 -12.94 -10.32
CA LEU A 200 -13.31 -11.70 -9.67
C LEU A 200 -11.81 -11.46 -9.85
N LEU A 201 -11.00 -12.51 -10.00
CA LEU A 201 -9.55 -12.44 -10.12
C LEU A 201 -9.08 -12.61 -11.58
N ASN A 202 -9.61 -11.81 -12.51
CA ASN A 202 -9.20 -11.89 -13.92
C ASN A 202 -7.84 -11.24 -14.18
N ASP A 203 -7.42 -10.29 -13.35
CA ASP A 203 -6.10 -9.66 -13.46
C ASP A 203 -5.01 -10.59 -12.91
N LYS A 204 -4.05 -10.94 -13.77
CA LYS A 204 -2.91 -11.78 -13.41
C LYS A 204 -2.03 -11.14 -12.34
N GLN A 205 -1.92 -9.82 -12.29
CA GLN A 205 -1.14 -9.12 -11.27
C GLN A 205 -1.76 -9.28 -9.88
N HIS A 206 -3.10 -9.24 -9.78
CA HIS A 206 -3.79 -9.54 -8.52
C HIS A 206 -3.50 -10.98 -8.06
N GLN A 207 -3.56 -11.94 -8.98
CA GLN A 207 -3.27 -13.34 -8.66
C GLN A 207 -1.83 -13.55 -8.17
N ILE A 208 -0.85 -12.94 -8.84
CA ILE A 208 0.57 -13.01 -8.46
C ILE A 208 0.77 -12.37 -7.08
N LYS A 209 0.24 -11.17 -6.83
CA LYS A 209 0.38 -10.49 -5.54
C LYS A 209 -0.26 -11.25 -4.38
N LEU A 210 -1.43 -11.87 -4.58
CA LEU A 210 -2.04 -12.71 -3.55
C LEU A 210 -1.16 -13.92 -3.21
N ASN A 211 -0.54 -14.55 -4.21
CA ASN A 211 0.41 -15.64 -4.00
C ASN A 211 1.69 -15.17 -3.29
N GLU A 212 2.24 -14.01 -3.66
CA GLU A 212 3.37 -13.38 -2.96
C GLU A 212 3.04 -13.10 -1.48
N PHE A 213 1.82 -12.61 -1.18
CA PHE A 213 1.38 -12.40 0.20
C PHE A 213 1.36 -13.67 1.03
N CYS A 214 1.16 -14.83 0.39
CA CYS A 214 1.20 -16.15 1.02
C CYS A 214 2.63 -16.75 1.05
N GLY A 215 3.62 -16.11 0.43
CA GLY A 215 4.96 -16.68 0.24
C GLY A 215 5.00 -17.85 -0.75
N ARG A 216 4.00 -17.99 -1.64
CA ARG A 216 3.86 -19.12 -2.57
C ARG A 216 3.56 -18.68 -3.99
N GLU A 217 4.58 -18.21 -4.71
CA GLU A 217 4.45 -17.56 -6.02
C GLU A 217 3.68 -18.36 -7.10
N LYS A 218 3.76 -19.70 -7.04
CA LYS A 218 3.18 -20.61 -8.05
C LYS A 218 1.97 -21.41 -7.55
N GLU A 219 1.44 -21.07 -6.37
CA GLU A 219 0.31 -21.77 -5.78
C GLU A 219 -0.93 -21.66 -6.67
N ARG A 220 -1.70 -22.75 -6.73
CA ARG A 220 -2.92 -22.80 -7.55
C ARG A 220 -4.13 -22.98 -6.67
N TRP A 221 -5.09 -22.10 -6.88
CA TRP A 221 -6.30 -21.98 -6.09
C TRP A 221 -7.51 -22.35 -6.93
N THR A 222 -8.37 -23.20 -6.38
CA THR A 222 -9.61 -23.64 -7.03
C THR A 222 -10.80 -23.03 -6.32
N LEU A 223 -11.74 -22.48 -7.10
CA LEU A 223 -12.99 -21.92 -6.57
C LEU A 223 -13.81 -23.02 -5.88
N ILE A 224 -14.06 -22.87 -4.58
CA ILE A 224 -14.91 -23.79 -3.81
C ILE A 224 -16.29 -23.20 -3.51
N TYR A 225 -16.39 -21.87 -3.40
CA TYR A 225 -17.64 -21.17 -3.11
C TYR A 225 -17.73 -19.87 -3.92
N LYS A 226 -18.92 -19.57 -4.45
CA LYS A 226 -19.27 -18.29 -5.08
C LYS A 226 -20.69 -17.92 -4.70
N GLY A 227 -20.91 -16.80 -4.03
CA GLY A 227 -22.23 -16.44 -3.49
C GLY A 227 -23.33 -16.37 -4.56
N THR A 228 -23.01 -15.84 -5.75
CA THR A 228 -23.94 -15.79 -6.89
C THR A 228 -24.22 -17.15 -7.55
N ARG A 229 -23.45 -18.20 -7.22
CA ARG A 229 -23.64 -19.58 -7.70
C ARG A 229 -24.28 -20.47 -6.64
N ASP A 230 -23.77 -20.39 -5.41
CA ASP A 230 -24.06 -21.35 -4.34
C ASP A 230 -25.08 -20.85 -3.32
N GLY A 231 -25.41 -19.56 -3.36
CA GLY A 231 -26.26 -18.87 -2.38
C GLY A 231 -25.44 -18.06 -1.39
N PHE A 232 -26.07 -17.04 -0.80
CA PHE A 232 -25.46 -16.11 0.15
C PHE A 232 -25.73 -16.46 1.62
N ALA A 233 -26.45 -17.55 1.91
CA ALA A 233 -26.72 -17.92 3.29
C ALA A 233 -25.49 -18.57 3.94
N ALA A 234 -25.35 -18.43 5.26
CA ALA A 234 -24.27 -19.06 6.02
C ALA A 234 -24.18 -20.57 5.77
N LYS A 235 -25.33 -21.26 5.70
CA LYS A 235 -25.40 -22.70 5.38
C LYS A 235 -24.82 -23.04 4.01
N ASP A 236 -24.87 -22.12 3.04
CA ASP A 236 -24.34 -22.34 1.69
C ASP A 236 -22.82 -22.22 1.70
N PHE A 237 -22.29 -21.23 2.41
CA PHE A 237 -20.85 -21.12 2.66
C PHE A 237 -20.31 -22.36 3.38
N HIS A 238 -20.90 -22.73 4.52
CA HIS A 238 -20.43 -23.87 5.32
C HIS A 238 -20.52 -25.20 4.56
N ARG A 239 -21.56 -25.41 3.75
CA ARG A 239 -21.68 -26.60 2.89
C ARG A 239 -20.50 -26.73 1.91
N GLN A 240 -19.97 -25.61 1.42
CA GLN A 240 -18.88 -25.60 0.44
C GLN A 240 -17.49 -25.52 1.07
N CYS A 241 -17.35 -24.84 2.21
CA CYS A 241 -16.06 -24.43 2.76
C CYS A 241 -15.63 -25.21 4.02
N ASP A 242 -16.54 -25.84 4.77
CA ASP A 242 -16.15 -26.56 5.98
C ASP A 242 -15.17 -27.71 5.67
N GLY A 243 -14.15 -27.83 6.52
CA GLY A 243 -13.04 -28.78 6.33
C GLY A 243 -12.04 -28.36 5.24
N LYS A 244 -12.19 -27.18 4.61
CA LYS A 244 -11.26 -26.65 3.61
C LYS A 244 -10.43 -25.51 4.19
N GLY A 245 -9.11 -25.63 4.11
CA GLY A 245 -8.12 -24.59 4.41
C GLY A 245 -6.70 -25.06 4.07
N PRO A 246 -5.79 -24.17 3.64
CA PRO A 246 -5.91 -22.71 3.54
C PRO A 246 -6.91 -22.20 2.51
N THR A 247 -7.54 -21.04 2.78
CA THR A 247 -8.50 -20.42 1.86
C THR A 247 -8.21 -18.93 1.61
N MET A 248 -8.51 -18.50 0.38
CA MET A 248 -8.48 -17.11 -0.05
C MET A 248 -9.91 -16.66 -0.36
N THR A 249 -10.44 -15.72 0.41
CA THR A 249 -11.77 -15.13 0.19
C THR A 249 -11.63 -13.77 -0.46
N VAL A 250 -12.31 -13.56 -1.59
CA VAL A 250 -12.33 -12.30 -2.34
C VAL A 250 -13.77 -11.79 -2.43
N ILE A 251 -13.94 -10.51 -2.14
CA ILE A 251 -15.20 -9.80 -2.12
C ILE A 251 -15.10 -8.64 -3.10
N GLN A 252 -16.16 -8.45 -3.87
CA GLN A 252 -16.38 -7.27 -4.69
C GLN A 252 -17.47 -6.40 -4.06
N SER A 253 -17.17 -5.12 -3.83
CA SER A 253 -18.15 -4.15 -3.35
C SER A 253 -19.25 -3.90 -4.38
N ASP A 254 -20.46 -3.74 -3.87
CA ASP A 254 -21.61 -3.35 -4.67
C ASP A 254 -21.46 -1.89 -5.17
N GLY A 255 -21.97 -1.61 -6.36
CA GLY A 255 -21.95 -0.33 -7.07
C GLY A 255 -20.57 0.16 -7.53
N SER A 256 -19.52 -0.11 -6.75
CA SER A 256 -18.17 0.45 -6.95
C SER A 256 -17.16 -0.57 -7.48
N GLY A 257 -17.43 -1.87 -7.36
CA GLY A 257 -16.61 -2.93 -7.96
C GLY A 257 -15.23 -3.12 -7.34
N TYR A 258 -14.98 -2.55 -6.15
CA TYR A 258 -13.70 -2.67 -5.45
C TYR A 258 -13.49 -4.07 -4.92
N LEU A 259 -12.25 -4.55 -5.05
CA LEU A 259 -11.84 -5.91 -4.71
C LEU A 259 -11.00 -5.89 -3.44
N PHE A 260 -11.45 -6.63 -2.45
CA PHE A 260 -10.76 -6.79 -1.17
C PHE A 260 -11.10 -8.16 -0.60
N GLY A 261 -10.45 -8.55 0.49
CA GLY A 261 -10.69 -9.86 1.04
C GLY A 261 -9.73 -10.24 2.14
N ALA A 262 -9.63 -11.54 2.35
CA ALA A 262 -8.84 -12.10 3.43
C ALA A 262 -8.35 -13.51 3.11
N HIS A 263 -7.27 -13.88 3.78
CA HIS A 263 -6.67 -15.20 3.72
C HIS A 263 -6.65 -15.81 5.12
N THR A 264 -6.83 -17.13 5.19
CA THR A 264 -6.60 -17.92 6.39
C THR A 264 -5.95 -19.26 6.05
N THR A 265 -5.04 -19.71 6.90
CA THR A 265 -4.38 -21.01 6.80
C THR A 265 -5.20 -22.14 7.40
N ILE A 266 -6.13 -21.83 8.31
CA ILE A 266 -6.90 -22.84 9.03
C ILE A 266 -8.13 -23.29 8.23
N PRO A 267 -8.54 -24.57 8.37
CA PRO A 267 -9.76 -25.06 7.74
C PRO A 267 -11.00 -24.50 8.41
N TRP A 268 -11.98 -24.08 7.60
CA TRP A 268 -13.28 -23.64 8.12
C TRP A 268 -14.00 -24.76 8.87
N SER A 269 -14.82 -24.39 9.85
CA SER A 269 -15.67 -25.33 10.55
C SER A 269 -16.90 -24.66 11.13
N SER A 270 -17.97 -25.43 11.24
CA SER A 270 -19.18 -25.10 12.00
C SER A 270 -19.00 -25.20 13.53
N GLN A 271 -17.76 -25.14 14.05
CA GLN A 271 -17.50 -25.11 15.50
C GLN A 271 -17.35 -23.66 15.96
N ASN A 272 -18.40 -23.15 16.59
CA ASN A 272 -18.49 -21.76 17.04
C ASN A 272 -17.29 -21.38 17.93
N GLY A 273 -16.62 -20.28 17.61
CA GLY A 273 -15.58 -19.72 18.44
C GLY A 273 -14.45 -19.08 17.64
N PRO A 274 -13.63 -18.25 18.33
CA PRO A 274 -12.45 -17.66 17.72
C PRO A 274 -11.43 -18.74 17.41
N LYS A 275 -10.63 -18.51 16.36
CA LYS A 275 -9.57 -19.40 15.93
C LYS A 275 -8.26 -18.63 15.82
N ASN A 276 -7.21 -19.32 16.24
CA ASN A 276 -5.86 -18.83 16.13
C ASN A 276 -5.33 -19.04 14.71
N ASP A 277 -4.85 -17.97 14.09
CA ASP A 277 -4.14 -18.04 12.81
C ASP A 277 -3.15 -16.88 12.74
N SER A 278 -1.87 -17.16 12.95
CA SER A 278 -0.81 -16.15 12.90
C SER A 278 -0.46 -15.70 11.48
N GLU A 279 -0.90 -16.45 10.47
CA GLU A 279 -0.62 -16.22 9.05
C GLU A 279 -1.86 -15.69 8.30
N ALA A 280 -2.98 -15.51 8.99
CA ALA A 280 -4.14 -14.81 8.45
C ALA A 280 -3.81 -13.33 8.20
N PHE A 281 -4.42 -12.79 7.14
CA PHE A 281 -4.28 -11.39 6.77
C PHE A 281 -5.49 -10.91 5.99
N LEU A 282 -5.73 -9.60 6.05
CA LEU A 282 -6.66 -8.92 5.14
C LEU A 282 -5.88 -8.32 3.96
N PHE A 283 -6.56 -8.06 2.86
CA PHE A 283 -5.95 -7.35 1.74
C PHE A 283 -6.97 -6.48 1.00
N THR A 284 -6.44 -5.47 0.30
CA THR A 284 -7.17 -4.74 -0.73
C THR A 284 -6.42 -4.85 -2.05
N LEU A 285 -7.14 -5.15 -3.13
CA LEU A 285 -6.64 -5.16 -4.50
C LEU A 285 -6.99 -3.86 -5.21
N THR A 286 -8.23 -3.39 -5.05
CA THR A 286 -8.71 -2.08 -5.52
C THR A 286 -9.55 -1.43 -4.43
N ASN A 287 -9.50 -0.10 -4.34
CA ASN A 287 -10.13 0.68 -3.26
C ASN A 287 -10.38 2.13 -3.72
N PRO A 288 -11.28 2.87 -3.05
CA PRO A 288 -11.63 4.25 -3.44
C PRO A 288 -10.47 5.23 -3.33
N HIS A 289 -9.50 4.95 -2.46
CA HIS A 289 -8.33 5.80 -2.22
C HIS A 289 -7.15 5.50 -3.16
N ARG A 290 -7.33 4.57 -4.12
CA ARG A 290 -6.29 4.14 -5.07
C ARG A 290 -4.99 3.69 -4.39
N LEU A 291 -5.09 3.17 -3.17
CA LEU A 291 -3.96 2.55 -2.50
C LEU A 291 -3.44 1.39 -3.34
N PRO A 292 -2.11 1.15 -3.37
CA PRO A 292 -1.54 -0.01 -4.03
C PRO A 292 -2.12 -1.30 -3.42
N ILE A 293 -1.94 -2.42 -4.12
CA ILE A 293 -2.32 -3.74 -3.59
C ILE A 293 -1.61 -3.94 -2.24
N THR A 294 -2.38 -4.00 -1.16
CA THR A 294 -1.85 -3.90 0.20
C THR A 294 -2.31 -5.08 1.05
N LYS A 295 -1.37 -5.63 1.82
CA LYS A 295 -1.57 -6.67 2.83
C LYS A 295 -1.64 -6.03 4.21
N PHE A 296 -2.64 -6.42 5.00
CA PHE A 296 -2.78 -6.03 6.40
C PHE A 296 -2.62 -7.27 7.28
N THR A 297 -1.49 -7.35 7.97
CA THR A 297 -1.18 -8.45 8.88
C THR A 297 -1.87 -8.28 10.23
N ILE A 298 -2.12 -9.41 10.89
CA ILE A 298 -2.71 -9.43 12.23
C ILE A 298 -1.64 -9.08 13.27
N ASP A 299 -1.99 -8.18 14.19
CA ASP A 299 -1.13 -7.86 15.33
C ASP A 299 -0.94 -9.11 16.22
N ASN A 300 0.27 -9.27 16.77
CA ASN A 300 0.64 -10.37 17.66
C ASN A 300 -0.33 -10.55 18.82
N LYS A 301 -0.92 -9.46 19.34
CA LYS A 301 -1.88 -9.48 20.46
C LYS A 301 -3.29 -9.96 20.07
N SER A 302 -3.56 -10.12 18.77
CA SER A 302 -4.88 -10.45 18.23
C SER A 302 -4.94 -11.79 17.50
N LYS A 303 -3.84 -12.56 17.50
CA LYS A 303 -3.72 -13.84 16.77
C LYS A 303 -4.75 -14.89 17.18
N GLU A 304 -5.12 -14.95 18.46
CA GLU A 304 -6.12 -15.89 19.00
C GLU A 304 -7.54 -15.63 18.49
N HIS A 305 -7.78 -14.45 17.92
CA HIS A 305 -9.06 -14.04 17.35
C HIS A 305 -8.89 -13.64 15.88
N ALA A 306 -7.96 -14.30 15.18
CA ALA A 306 -7.65 -13.99 13.79
C ALA A 306 -8.83 -14.30 12.86
N VAL A 307 -9.54 -15.38 13.14
CA VAL A 307 -10.71 -15.82 12.38
C VAL A 307 -11.81 -16.21 13.38
N LEU A 308 -13.07 -15.93 13.05
CA LEU A 308 -14.21 -16.31 13.88
C LEU A 308 -15.10 -17.27 13.10
N HIS A 309 -15.27 -18.47 13.64
CA HIS A 309 -16.16 -19.48 13.06
C HIS A 309 -17.51 -19.39 13.76
N LEU A 310 -18.59 -19.25 12.99
CA LEU A 310 -19.96 -19.25 13.51
C LEU A 310 -20.86 -19.94 12.50
N THR A 311 -21.53 -21.02 12.92
CA THR A 311 -22.52 -21.79 12.14
C THR A 311 -23.56 -20.96 11.38
N ASN A 312 -23.95 -19.81 11.93
CA ASN A 312 -24.97 -18.94 11.36
C ASN A 312 -24.40 -17.73 10.60
N HIS A 313 -23.09 -17.67 10.36
CA HIS A 313 -22.45 -16.57 9.65
C HIS A 313 -21.54 -17.06 8.53
N GLY A 314 -21.14 -16.14 7.66
CA GLY A 314 -20.11 -16.36 6.68
C GLY A 314 -18.69 -16.34 7.25
N PRO A 315 -17.68 -16.22 6.39
CA PRO A 315 -16.32 -16.06 6.84
C PRO A 315 -16.14 -14.72 7.58
N ILE A 316 -15.61 -14.78 8.81
CA ILE A 316 -15.33 -13.60 9.63
C ILE A 316 -13.82 -13.58 9.96
N PHE A 317 -13.20 -12.43 9.72
CA PHE A 317 -11.77 -12.21 9.95
C PHE A 317 -11.56 -11.05 10.93
N GLY A 318 -10.60 -11.19 11.84
CA GLY A 318 -10.20 -10.19 12.82
C GLY A 318 -10.88 -10.28 14.19
N SER A 319 -10.27 -9.60 15.17
CA SER A 319 -10.74 -9.59 16.57
C SER A 319 -11.89 -8.61 16.77
N VAL A 320 -12.86 -9.01 17.59
CA VAL A 320 -14.00 -8.20 18.05
C VAL A 320 -13.59 -6.86 18.69
N ARG A 321 -12.35 -6.73 19.18
CA ARG A 321 -11.82 -5.47 19.73
C ARG A 321 -11.50 -4.39 18.67
N HIS A 322 -11.27 -4.78 17.41
CA HIS A 322 -11.17 -3.82 16.29
C HIS A 322 -12.55 -3.42 15.74
N LEU A 323 -13.57 -4.26 15.94
CA LEU A 323 -14.95 -4.00 15.48
C LEU A 323 -15.65 -2.85 16.21
N GLN A 324 -15.15 -2.44 17.39
CA GLN A 324 -15.72 -1.32 18.15
C GLN A 324 -15.10 0.06 17.82
N ARG A 325 -13.94 0.12 17.15
CA ARG A 325 -13.26 1.39 16.83
C ARG A 325 -13.44 1.86 15.39
N HIS A 326 -13.81 0.97 14.48
CA HIS A 326 -14.15 1.31 13.09
C HIS A 326 -15.48 0.64 12.71
N PRO A 327 -16.60 1.38 12.72
CA PRO A 327 -17.91 0.87 12.32
C PRO A 327 -17.91 0.30 10.88
N SER A 328 -16.95 0.72 10.06
CA SER A 328 -16.83 0.36 8.64
C SER A 328 -16.24 -1.03 8.37
N ILE A 329 -15.73 -1.74 9.39
CA ILE A 329 -15.19 -3.11 9.26
C ILE A 329 -16.12 -4.11 9.98
N SER A 330 -17.30 -3.66 10.39
CA SER A 330 -18.27 -4.49 11.08
C SER A 330 -18.84 -5.56 10.14
N THR A 331 -18.76 -6.82 10.58
CA THR A 331 -19.74 -7.90 10.31
C THR A 331 -20.70 -7.54 9.19
N PHE A 332 -20.44 -7.96 7.96
CA PHE A 332 -21.38 -7.72 6.87
C PHE A 332 -22.59 -8.64 7.07
N PRO A 333 -23.79 -8.14 7.47
CA PRO A 333 -25.01 -8.87 7.19
C PRO A 333 -25.08 -8.97 5.67
N TRP A 334 -24.93 -10.18 5.12
CA TRP A 334 -24.89 -10.49 3.70
C TRP A 334 -25.92 -9.68 2.89
N PRO A 335 -25.54 -8.56 2.25
CA PRO A 335 -26.42 -7.93 1.29
C PRO A 335 -26.41 -8.86 0.08
N GLN A 336 -27.59 -9.16 -0.48
CA GLN A 336 -27.72 -9.97 -1.70
C GLN A 336 -27.00 -9.35 -2.92
N SER A 337 -26.37 -8.19 -2.77
CA SER A 337 -25.73 -7.40 -3.82
C SER A 337 -24.19 -7.40 -3.82
N LEU A 338 -23.52 -8.10 -2.90
CA LEU A 338 -22.06 -8.30 -2.96
C LEU A 338 -21.72 -9.54 -3.81
N SER A 339 -20.62 -9.51 -4.59
CA SER A 339 -20.07 -10.74 -5.16
C SER A 339 -18.95 -11.27 -4.28
N ILE A 340 -19.12 -12.48 -3.74
CA ILE A 340 -18.09 -13.16 -2.93
C ILE A 340 -17.64 -14.45 -3.63
N VAL A 341 -16.36 -14.75 -3.52
CA VAL A 341 -15.78 -16.03 -3.90
C VAL A 341 -14.78 -16.49 -2.84
N SER A 342 -14.71 -17.80 -2.60
CA SER A 342 -13.66 -18.41 -1.79
C SER A 342 -12.97 -19.50 -2.59
N TYR A 343 -11.63 -19.47 -2.55
CA TYR A 343 -10.78 -20.43 -3.21
C TYR A 343 -9.98 -21.24 -2.18
N PHE A 344 -9.59 -22.45 -2.57
CA PHE A 344 -8.83 -23.40 -1.76
C PHE A 344 -7.69 -23.98 -2.60
N HIS A 345 -6.53 -24.20 -1.97
CA HIS A 345 -5.44 -24.95 -2.56
C HIS A 345 -5.35 -26.34 -1.90
N LEU A 346 -4.92 -27.35 -2.66
CA LEU A 346 -4.72 -28.71 -2.13
C LEU A 346 -3.33 -28.88 -1.52
#